data_AF-A0A5K1FCD2-F1
#
_entry.id   AF-A0A5K1FCD2-F1
#
_cell.length_a   1.000
_cell.length_b   1.000
_cell.length_c   1.000
_cell.angle_alpha   90.00
_cell.angle_beta   90.00
_cell.angle_gamma   90.00
#
_symmetry.space_group_name_H-M   'P 1'
#
loop_
_entity.id
_entity.type
_entity.pdbx_description
1 polymer ?
#
loop_
_entity_poly.entity_id
_entity_poly.type
_entity_poly.pdbx_seq_one_letter_code
_entity_poly.pdbx_strand_id
1 'polypeptide(L)'
;GCDASILLDSGGGNVRTEMLSGKNFGIRQRSSIQMMKEAVESECPGQVSCADLIVMAASKSVTVSGGPRIDVPLGRKDSTTANNLLADSHLPPASMSVDDLLNLFSSMGMNMEEAVAMLG
;
A
#
# COMPACT_ATOMS: atom_id res chain seq x y z
N GLY A 1 -1.84 7.91 0.88
CA GLY A 1 -0.38 7.71 0.97
C GLY A 1 -0.13 6.30 1.47
N CYS A 2 0.95 6.03 2.19
CA CYS A 2 1.10 4.76 2.94
C CYS A 2 0.44 4.90 4.32
N ASP A 3 -0.88 4.78 4.38
CA ASP A 3 -1.70 5.11 5.56
C ASP A 3 -2.76 4.02 5.86
N ALA A 4 -2.61 2.83 5.27
CA ALA A 4 -3.50 1.68 5.42
C ALA A 4 -4.99 1.94 5.06
N SER A 5 -5.33 3.04 4.36
CA SER A 5 -6.70 3.33 3.90
C SER A 5 -7.28 2.19 3.04
N ILE A 6 -6.42 1.47 2.31
CA ILE A 6 -6.79 0.32 1.46
C ILE A 6 -7.35 -0.88 2.24
N LEU A 7 -7.07 -0.97 3.54
CA LEU A 7 -7.61 -2.01 4.42
C LEU A 7 -9.01 -1.66 4.95
N LEU A 8 -9.45 -0.40 4.84
CA LEU A 8 -10.75 0.01 5.34
C LEU A 8 -11.86 -0.53 4.43
N ASP A 9 -12.80 -1.26 5.03
CA ASP A 9 -14.02 -1.70 4.37
C ASP A 9 -15.09 -0.59 4.41
N SER A 10 -16.05 -0.66 3.49
CA SER A 10 -17.21 0.23 3.52
C SER A 10 -18.03 -0.05 4.78
N GLY A 11 -18.01 0.89 5.72
CA GLY A 11 -18.76 0.84 6.97
C GLY A 11 -19.79 1.96 7.07
N GLY A 12 -20.64 1.93 8.11
CA GLY A 12 -21.63 2.98 8.36
C GLY A 12 -20.99 4.37 8.46
N GLY A 13 -21.38 5.29 7.57
CA GLY A 13 -20.80 6.62 7.41
C GLY A 13 -20.48 6.96 5.95
N ASN A 14 -19.56 7.92 5.72
CA ASN A 14 -19.09 8.36 4.40
C ASN A 14 -17.81 7.65 3.92
N VAL A 15 -17.39 6.55 4.56
CA VAL A 15 -16.17 5.82 4.18
C VAL A 15 -16.46 4.96 2.95
N ARG A 16 -15.84 5.28 1.82
CA ARG A 16 -15.92 4.47 0.59
C ARG A 16 -14.60 3.72 0.41
N THR A 17 -14.64 2.40 0.62
CA THR A 17 -13.44 1.56 0.49
C THR A 17 -12.76 1.74 -0.86
N GLU A 18 -11.43 1.78 -0.85
CA GLU A 18 -10.63 1.82 -2.07
C GLU A 18 -10.79 0.56 -2.93
N MET A 19 -11.28 -0.55 -2.34
CA MET A 19 -11.57 -1.79 -3.08
C MET A 19 -12.72 -1.66 -4.09
N LEU A 20 -13.50 -0.57 -4.05
CA LEU A 20 -14.48 -0.24 -5.10
C LEU A 20 -13.84 0.32 -6.36
N SER A 21 -12.57 0.75 -6.31
CA SER A 21 -11.84 1.17 -7.50
C SER A 21 -11.57 -0.04 -8.39
N GLY A 22 -11.86 0.10 -9.69
CA GLY A 22 -11.56 -0.94 -10.67
C GLY A 22 -10.05 -1.23 -10.77
N LYS A 23 -9.21 -0.27 -10.37
CA LYS A 23 -7.74 -0.40 -10.34
C LYS A 23 -7.25 -1.32 -9.23
N ASN A 24 -8.03 -1.51 -8.17
CA ASN A 24 -7.69 -2.36 -7.03
C ASN A 24 -8.18 -3.81 -7.18
N PHE A 25 -8.77 -4.20 -8.32
CA PHE A 25 -9.28 -5.55 -8.58
C PHE A 25 -8.25 -6.68 -8.33
N GLY A 26 -6.96 -6.41 -8.55
CA GLY A 26 -5.89 -7.40 -8.37
C GLY A 26 -5.50 -7.68 -6.92
N ILE A 27 -5.92 -6.83 -5.97
CA ILE A 27 -5.50 -6.93 -4.57
C ILE A 27 -6.28 -8.06 -3.88
N ARG A 28 -5.54 -8.98 -3.28
CA ARG A 28 -6.06 -10.20 -2.63
C ARG A 28 -5.46 -10.36 -1.24
N GLN A 29 -6.02 -11.28 -0.46
CA GLN A 29 -5.47 -11.72 0.83
C GLN A 29 -5.27 -10.60 1.87
N ARG A 30 -6.16 -9.58 1.89
CA ARG A 30 -6.17 -8.57 2.96
C ARG A 30 -6.33 -9.19 4.36
N SER A 31 -6.97 -10.36 4.45
CA SER A 31 -7.09 -11.16 5.68
C SER A 31 -5.75 -11.62 6.24
N SER A 32 -4.71 -11.82 5.41
CA SER A 32 -3.37 -12.15 5.89
C SER A 32 -2.74 -11.01 6.67
N ILE A 33 -3.02 -9.76 6.29
CA ILE A 33 -2.60 -8.58 7.06
C ILE A 33 -3.32 -8.54 8.40
N GLN A 34 -4.61 -8.88 8.44
CA GLN A 34 -5.38 -8.96 9.68
C GLN A 34 -4.82 -10.01 10.64
N MET A 35 -4.51 -11.22 10.17
CA MET A 35 -3.90 -12.26 11.01
C MET A 35 -2.55 -11.82 11.57
N MET A 36 -1.70 -11.16 10.76
CA MET A 36 -0.44 -10.61 11.25
C MET A 36 -0.67 -9.51 12.29
N LYS A 37 -1.68 -8.66 12.08
CA LYS A 37 -2.04 -7.59 13.03
C LYS A 37 -2.49 -8.18 14.37
N GLU A 38 -3.33 -9.21 14.36
CA GLU A 38 -3.78 -9.91 15.58
C GLU A 38 -2.59 -10.50 16.37
N ALA A 39 -1.64 -11.13 15.69
CA ALA A 39 -0.43 -11.67 16.32
C ALA A 39 0.51 -10.58 16.88
N VAL A 40 0.61 -9.44 16.21
CA VAL A 40 1.40 -8.30 16.71
C VAL A 40 0.71 -7.65 17.91
N GLU A 41 -0.61 -7.48 17.87
CA GLU A 41 -1.38 -6.91 18.97
C GLU A 41 -1.39 -7.79 20.23
N SER A 42 -1.25 -9.12 20.10
CA SER A 42 -1.10 -9.99 21.28
C SER A 42 0.23 -9.79 22.01
N GLU A 43 1.27 -9.35 21.31
CA GLU A 43 2.61 -9.13 21.87
C GLU A 43 2.81 -7.67 22.30
N CYS A 44 2.35 -6.71 21.50
CA CYS A 44 2.50 -5.27 21.75
C CYS A 44 1.24 -4.47 21.39
N PRO A 45 0.22 -4.50 22.27
CA PRO A 45 -1.07 -3.84 22.01
C PRO A 45 -0.94 -2.36 21.69
N GLY A 46 -1.54 -1.92 20.57
CA GLY A 46 -1.63 -0.52 20.15
C GLY A 46 -0.33 0.13 19.70
N GLN A 47 0.77 -0.62 19.57
CA GLN A 47 2.08 -0.06 19.29
C GLN A 47 2.41 0.07 17.79
N VAL A 48 1.91 -0.83 16.96
CA VAL A 48 2.28 -0.93 15.54
C VAL A 48 1.09 -0.55 14.68
N SER A 49 1.20 0.48 13.84
CA SER A 49 0.12 0.84 12.91
C SER A 49 -0.05 -0.22 11.81
N CYS A 50 -1.26 -0.35 11.27
CA CYS A 50 -1.49 -1.17 10.08
C CYS A 50 -0.67 -0.68 8.88
N ALA A 51 -0.44 0.62 8.78
CA ALA A 51 0.38 1.23 7.75
C ALA A 51 1.84 0.73 7.81
N ASP A 52 2.46 0.72 8.99
CA ASP A 52 3.80 0.17 9.15
C ASP A 52 3.83 -1.35 9.01
N LEU A 53 2.77 -2.04 9.45
CA LEU A 53 2.66 -3.49 9.27
C LEU A 53 2.72 -3.90 7.79
N ILE A 54 1.98 -3.19 6.91
CA ILE A 54 2.03 -3.44 5.45
C ILE A 54 3.45 -3.22 4.91
N VAL A 55 4.10 -2.13 5.30
CA VAL A 55 5.44 -1.78 4.78
C VAL A 55 6.49 -2.79 5.24
N MET A 56 6.44 -3.23 6.50
CA MET A 56 7.30 -4.29 7.02
C MET A 56 7.03 -5.62 6.32
N ALA A 57 5.75 -5.98 6.11
CA ALA A 57 5.38 -7.20 5.40
C ALA A 57 5.87 -7.19 3.94
N ALA A 58 5.78 -6.05 3.25
CA ALA A 58 6.30 -5.89 1.88
C ALA A 58 7.83 -6.08 1.84
N SER A 59 8.58 -5.37 2.69
CA SER A 59 10.04 -5.52 2.79
C SER A 59 10.46 -6.96 3.09
N LYS A 60 9.76 -7.62 4.03
CA LYS A 60 10.03 -9.01 4.37
C LYS A 60 9.72 -9.96 3.21
N SER A 61 8.64 -9.70 2.46
CA SER A 61 8.24 -10.51 1.30
C SER A 61 9.29 -10.45 0.19
N VAL A 62 9.85 -9.27 -0.08
CA VAL A 62 10.98 -9.11 -1.02
C VAL A 62 12.17 -9.95 -0.59
N THR A 63 12.57 -9.85 0.68
CA THR A 63 13.70 -10.61 1.23
C THR A 63 13.49 -12.12 1.13
N VAL A 64 12.29 -12.61 1.51
CA VAL A 64 11.97 -14.06 1.48
C VAL A 64 11.90 -14.60 0.06
N SER A 65 11.57 -13.74 -0.92
CA SER A 65 11.54 -14.11 -2.34
C SER A 65 12.93 -14.09 -3.00
N GLY A 66 14.01 -13.89 -2.23
CA GLY A 66 15.38 -13.83 -2.74
C GLY A 66 15.85 -12.42 -3.16
N GLY A 67 15.02 -11.40 -2.93
CA GLY A 67 15.38 -10.01 -3.16
C GLY A 67 16.27 -9.41 -2.06
N PRO A 68 16.63 -8.13 -2.19
CA PRO A 68 17.47 -7.45 -1.21
C PRO A 68 16.75 -7.26 0.12
N ARG A 69 17.53 -7.09 1.19
CA ARG A 69 17.03 -6.59 2.46
C ARG A 69 16.82 -5.08 2.34
N ILE A 70 15.58 -4.63 2.53
CA ILE A 70 15.20 -3.22 2.46
C ILE A 70 14.83 -2.75 3.87
N ASP A 71 15.68 -1.94 4.49
CA ASP A 71 15.34 -1.32 5.77
C ASP A 71 14.34 -0.18 5.52
N VAL A 72 13.16 -0.29 6.14
CA VAL A 72 12.05 0.64 5.94
C VAL A 72 11.91 1.57 7.15
N PRO A 73 11.83 2.90 6.96
CA PRO A 73 11.53 3.81 8.06
C PRO A 73 10.13 3.52 8.61
N LEU A 74 9.95 3.61 9.92
CA LEU A 74 8.68 3.36 10.62
C LEU A 74 8.15 4.65 11.27
N GLY A 75 6.92 4.61 11.76
CA GLY A 75 6.20 5.73 12.38
C GLY A 75 4.99 6.21 11.57
N ARG A 76 4.54 5.44 10.58
CA ARG A 76 3.31 5.76 9.83
C ARG A 76 2.10 5.59 10.73
N LYS A 77 1.04 6.34 10.44
CA LYS A 77 -0.23 6.28 11.17
C LYS A 77 -1.34 5.81 10.25
N ASP A 78 -2.34 5.17 10.85
CA ASP A 78 -3.49 4.66 10.13
C ASP A 78 -4.48 5.77 9.79
N SER A 79 -4.97 5.77 8.56
CA SER A 79 -6.05 6.64 8.10
C SER A 79 -7.38 6.22 8.72
N THR A 80 -8.24 7.20 8.96
CA THR A 80 -9.65 6.97 9.34
C THR A 80 -10.60 7.11 8.15
N THR A 81 -10.07 7.35 6.95
CA THR A 81 -10.84 7.56 5.72
C THR A 81 -10.24 6.76 4.56
N ALA A 82 -11.09 6.43 3.59
CA ALA A 82 -10.72 5.77 2.34
C ALA A 82 -11.42 6.50 1.18
N ASN A 83 -10.80 6.49 0.00
CA ASN A 83 -11.33 7.20 -1.16
C ASN A 83 -11.07 6.44 -2.47
N ASN A 84 -12.10 5.73 -2.95
CA ASN A 84 -12.04 5.00 -4.21
C ASN A 84 -11.78 5.90 -5.43
N LEU A 85 -12.24 7.16 -5.43
CA LEU A 85 -12.01 8.08 -6.56
C LEU A 85 -10.54 8.53 -6.64
N LEU A 86 -9.87 8.64 -5.48
CA LEU A 86 -8.43 8.88 -5.46
C LEU A 86 -7.66 7.66 -6.00
N ALA A 87 -8.06 6.44 -5.61
CA ALA A 87 -7.49 5.23 -6.16
C ALA A 87 -7.68 5.14 -7.69
N ASP A 88 -8.87 5.47 -8.21
CA ASP A 88 -9.16 5.48 -9.65
C ASP A 88 -8.29 6.48 -10.43
N SER A 89 -7.95 7.63 -9.83
CA SER A 89 -7.20 8.71 -10.47
C SER A 89 -5.68 8.57 -10.37
N HIS A 90 -5.16 7.91 -9.33
CA HIS A 90 -3.72 7.83 -9.07
C HIS A 90 -3.10 6.48 -9.46
N LEU A 91 -3.89 5.40 -9.61
CA LEU A 91 -3.35 4.09 -9.97
C LEU A 91 -3.25 3.93 -11.50
N PRO A 92 -2.04 3.66 -12.03
CA PRO A 92 -1.84 3.55 -13.47
C PRO A 92 -2.56 2.33 -14.05
N PRO A 93 -3.21 2.42 -15.23
CA PRO A 93 -3.62 1.24 -15.98
C PRO A 93 -2.41 0.46 -16.49
N ALA A 94 -2.58 -0.85 -16.69
CA ALA A 94 -1.58 -1.69 -17.35
C ALA A 94 -1.26 -1.27 -18.81
N SER A 95 -2.12 -0.45 -19.42
CA SER A 95 -1.96 0.07 -20.79
C SER A 95 -1.29 1.45 -20.86
N MET A 96 -0.79 1.98 -19.74
CA MET A 96 -0.11 3.28 -19.69
C MET A 96 1.20 3.26 -20.49
N SER A 97 1.52 4.37 -21.18
CA SER A 97 2.80 4.50 -21.88
C SER A 97 3.96 4.65 -20.90
N VAL A 98 5.19 4.36 -21.34
CA VAL A 98 6.39 4.53 -20.50
C VAL A 98 6.57 6.00 -20.09
N ASP A 99 6.35 6.94 -21.00
CA ASP A 99 6.51 8.37 -20.72
C ASP A 99 5.50 8.85 -19.67
N ASP A 100 4.23 8.42 -19.78
CA ASP A 100 3.20 8.75 -18.79
C ASP A 100 3.50 8.15 -17.41
N LEU A 101 4.03 6.92 -17.40
CA LEU A 101 4.44 6.25 -16.18
C LEU A 101 5.59 7.00 -15.51
N LEU A 102 6.65 7.37 -16.24
CA LEU A 102 7.76 8.15 -15.71
C LEU A 102 7.30 9.51 -15.18
N ASN A 103 6.37 10.17 -15.87
CA ASN A 103 5.76 11.42 -15.39
C ASN A 103 4.97 11.23 -14.10
N LEU A 104 4.23 10.12 -13.97
CA LEU A 104 3.50 9.78 -12.75
C LEU A 104 4.47 9.57 -11.58
N PHE A 105 5.53 8.78 -11.75
CA PHE A 105 6.53 8.55 -10.71
C PHE A 105 7.29 9.84 -10.34
N SER A 106 7.60 10.68 -11.33
CA SER A 106 8.18 12.01 -11.11
C SER A 106 7.27 12.91 -10.27
N SER A 107 5.95 12.86 -10.50
CA SER A 107 4.98 13.61 -9.67
C SER A 107 4.95 13.15 -8.20
N MET A 108 5.43 11.93 -7.92
CA MET A 108 5.59 11.37 -6.58
C MET A 108 6.98 11.62 -5.99
N GLY A 109 7.83 12.40 -6.69
CA GLY A 109 9.18 12.75 -6.24
C GLY A 109 10.25 11.71 -6.57
N MET A 110 9.95 10.73 -7.43
CA MET A 110 10.91 9.71 -7.86
C MET A 110 11.63 10.10 -9.15
N ASN A 111 12.92 9.84 -9.23
CA ASN A 111 13.69 9.99 -10.47
C ASN A 111 13.47 8.78 -11.41
N MET A 112 14.07 8.83 -12.60
CA MET A 112 13.92 7.77 -13.61
C MET A 112 14.45 6.41 -13.14
N GLU A 113 15.59 6.39 -12.44
CA GLU A 113 16.20 5.14 -11.94
C GLU A 113 15.31 4.49 -10.87
N GLU A 114 14.75 5.29 -9.98
CA GLU A 114 13.78 4.85 -8.97
C GLU A 114 12.49 4.34 -9.61
N ALA A 115 11.96 5.05 -10.61
CA ALA A 115 10.77 4.62 -11.33
C ALA A 115 10.97 3.26 -12.03
N VAL A 116 12.12 3.06 -12.66
CA VAL A 116 12.47 1.78 -13.30
C VAL A 116 12.65 0.68 -12.26
N ALA A 117 13.30 0.97 -11.13
CA ALA A 117 13.47 0.01 -10.04
C ALA A 117 12.12 -0.46 -9.45
N MET A 118 11.11 0.41 -9.41
CA MET A 118 9.77 0.09 -8.91
C MET A 118 8.94 -0.82 -9.85
N LEU A 119 9.39 -1.04 -11.09
CA LEU A 119 8.71 -1.92 -12.05
C LEU A 119 9.20 -3.38 -12.03
N GLY A 120 10.32 -3.65 -11.37
CA GLY A 120 10.89 -5.00 -11.20
C GLY A 120 10.32 -5.71 -9.98
#